data_AF-A0A069CYY5-F1
#
_entry.id   AF-A0A069CYY5-F1
#
_cell.length_a   1.000
_cell.length_b   1.000
_cell.length_c   1.000
_cell.angle_alpha   90.00
_cell.angle_beta   90.00
_cell.angle_gamma   90.00
#
_symmetry.space_group_name_H-M   'P 1'
#
loop_
_entity.id
_entity.type
_entity.pdbx_description
1 polymer ?
#
loop_
_entity_poly.entity_id
_entity_poly.type
_entity_poly.pdbx_seq_one_letter_code
_entity_poly.pdbx_strand_id
1 'polypeptide(L)'
;MEDQLKTFRTLSGEPYRLLALPMADKIVFDGERLPATYANFLILNDAVLYPTYNQPQNDESAARVLQQAFPQHEIVGIDCTALIKQHGSLHCVTMQYPKGVL
;
A
#
# COMPACT_ATOMS: atom_id res chain seq x y z
N MET A 1 -5.93 12.98 -9.63
CA MET A 1 -4.50 12.74 -9.30
C MET A 1 -3.79 11.97 -10.41
N GLU A 2 -4.40 10.95 -11.02
CA GLU A 2 -3.78 10.17 -12.10
C GLU A 2 -3.23 11.04 -13.24
N ASP A 3 -4.01 12.01 -13.74
CA ASP A 3 -3.56 12.89 -14.83
C ASP A 3 -2.32 13.72 -14.45
N GLN A 4 -2.18 14.08 -13.17
CA GLN A 4 -0.98 14.77 -12.69
C GLN A 4 0.20 13.80 -12.61
N LEU A 5 0.02 12.57 -12.15
CA LEU A 5 1.09 11.57 -12.12
C LEU A 5 1.62 11.25 -13.53
N LYS A 6 0.76 11.27 -14.55
CA LYS A 6 1.16 11.07 -15.95
C LYS A 6 2.10 12.18 -16.49
N THR A 7 2.12 13.36 -15.88
CA THR A 7 3.03 14.45 -16.29
C THR A 7 4.40 14.34 -15.64
N PHE A 8 4.55 13.55 -14.57
CA PHE A 8 5.82 13.43 -13.86
C PHE A 8 6.87 12.68 -14.69
N ARG A 9 8.13 13.04 -14.49
CA ARG A 9 9.29 12.45 -15.17
C ARG A 9 10.38 12.09 -14.17
N THR A 10 11.13 11.02 -14.47
CA THR A 10 12.34 10.65 -13.74
C THR A 10 13.44 11.70 -13.95
N LEU A 11 14.54 11.59 -13.21
CA LEU A 11 15.72 12.45 -13.42
C LEU A 11 16.32 12.34 -14.83
N SER A 12 16.11 11.21 -15.51
CA SER A 12 16.53 10.99 -16.90
C SER A 12 15.53 11.52 -17.93
N GLY A 13 14.41 12.11 -17.50
CA GLY A 13 13.38 12.65 -18.39
C GLY A 13 12.33 11.63 -18.87
N GLU A 14 12.38 10.39 -18.40
CA GLU A 14 11.45 9.32 -18.79
C GLU A 14 10.14 9.38 -17.98
N PRO A 15 8.98 8.97 -18.53
CA PRO A 15 7.75 8.87 -17.76
C PRO A 15 7.84 7.78 -16.68
N TYR A 16 7.21 8.02 -15.53
CA TYR A 16 7.07 6.97 -14.51
C TYR A 16 6.13 5.85 -15.00
N ARG A 17 6.48 4.60 -14.68
CA ARG A 17 5.57 3.46 -14.83
C ARG A 17 4.50 3.54 -13.75
N LEU A 18 3.25 3.78 -14.15
CA LEU A 18 2.11 3.86 -13.23
C LEU A 18 1.45 2.49 -13.07
N LEU A 19 1.37 2.00 -11.84
CA LEU A 19 0.64 0.78 -11.46
C LEU A 19 -0.51 1.19 -10.54
N ALA A 20 -1.74 1.03 -11.02
CA ALA A 20 -2.93 1.46 -10.28
C ALA A 20 -3.27 0.43 -9.21
N LEU A 21 -3.35 0.88 -7.95
CA LEU A 21 -3.93 0.09 -6.86
C LEU A 21 -5.46 0.30 -6.82
N PRO A 22 -6.24 -0.73 -6.45
CA PRO A 22 -7.66 -0.56 -6.22
C PRO A 22 -7.90 0.41 -5.06
N MET A 23 -9.04 1.09 -5.07
CA MET A 23 -9.53 1.80 -3.88
C MET A 23 -10.17 0.77 -2.95
N ALA A 24 -9.96 0.89 -1.65
CA ALA A 24 -10.76 0.11 -0.70
C ALA A 24 -12.23 0.58 -0.75
N ASP A 25 -13.16 -0.36 -0.64
CA ASP A 25 -14.56 -0.05 -0.44
C ASP A 25 -14.74 0.74 0.85
N LYS A 26 -15.83 1.49 0.93
CA LYS A 26 -16.14 2.35 2.08
C LYS A 26 -16.21 1.52 3.36
N ILE A 27 -15.35 1.83 4.32
CA ILE A 27 -15.40 1.32 5.69
C ILE A 27 -15.89 2.44 6.60
N VAL A 28 -16.84 2.13 7.48
CA VAL A 28 -17.38 3.08 8.46
C VAL A 28 -17.22 2.50 9.86
N PHE A 29 -16.76 3.32 10.79
CA PHE A 29 -16.66 2.98 12.20
C PHE A 29 -17.03 4.22 13.03
N ASP A 30 -17.82 4.04 14.08
CA ASP A 30 -18.34 5.13 14.93
C ASP A 30 -18.95 6.32 14.16
N GLY A 31 -19.62 6.03 13.05
CA GLY A 31 -20.27 7.04 12.20
C GLY A 31 -19.34 7.75 11.21
N GLU A 32 -18.04 7.46 11.23
CA GLU A 32 -17.04 8.12 10.39
C GLU A 32 -16.51 7.19 9.30
N ARG A 33 -16.22 7.75 8.12
CA ARG A 33 -15.56 7.02 7.03
C ARG A 33 -14.07 6.91 7.35
N LEU A 34 -13.58 5.68 7.43
CA LEU A 34 -12.17 5.42 7.71
C LEU A 34 -11.31 5.57 6.44
N PRO A 35 -10.05 6.03 6.57
CA PRO A 35 -9.14 6.29 5.45
C PRO A 35 -8.42 5.02 4.96
N ALA A 36 -9.15 3.91 4.76
CA ALA A 36 -8.56 2.64 4.33
C ALA A 36 -7.93 2.76 2.93
N THR A 37 -6.69 2.31 2.79
CA THR A 37 -5.94 2.33 1.54
C THR A 37 -4.92 1.21 1.47
N TYR A 38 -4.75 0.61 0.29
CA TYR A 38 -3.71 -0.40 0.02
C TYR A 38 -2.33 0.23 -0.22
N ALA A 39 -2.25 1.54 -0.43
CA ALA A 39 -0.99 2.24 -0.66
C ALA A 39 -0.12 2.39 0.61
N ASN A 40 -0.65 2.03 1.80
CA ASN A 40 0.06 2.12 3.07
C ASN A 40 0.81 0.83 3.43
N PHE A 41 1.46 0.22 2.44
CA PHE A 41 2.25 -1.00 2.59
C PHE A 41 3.66 -0.72 3.13
N LEU A 42 4.32 -1.75 3.67
CA LEU A 42 5.70 -1.73 4.13
C LEU A 42 6.56 -2.65 3.26
N ILE A 43 7.68 -2.12 2.79
CA ILE A 43 8.71 -2.89 2.09
C ILE A 43 9.75 -3.35 3.11
N LEU A 44 9.99 -4.67 3.16
CA LEU A 44 11.05 -5.33 3.91
C LEU A 44 12.12 -5.84 2.92
N ASN A 45 13.18 -6.45 3.45
CA ASN A 45 14.29 -6.94 2.62
C ASN A 45 13.83 -7.92 1.53
N ASP A 46 12.92 -8.84 1.87
CA ASP A 46 12.51 -9.94 0.97
C ASP A 46 10.97 -10.04 0.84
N ALA A 47 10.22 -9.11 1.43
CA ALA A 47 8.77 -9.14 1.48
C ALA A 47 8.14 -7.74 1.41
N VAL A 48 6.90 -7.67 0.98
CA VAL A 48 6.05 -6.48 1.09
C VAL A 48 4.83 -6.85 1.91
N LEU A 49 4.69 -6.22 3.08
CA LEU A 49 3.50 -6.34 3.90
C LEU A 49 2.49 -5.30 3.45
N TYR A 50 1.29 -5.70 3.05
CA TYR A 50 0.25 -4.77 2.64
C TYR A 50 -0.99 -4.91 3.52
N PRO A 51 -1.70 -3.81 3.81
CA PRO A 51 -2.89 -3.87 4.66
C PRO A 51 -4.06 -4.49 3.89
N THR A 52 -4.79 -5.39 4.53
CA THR A 52 -6.06 -5.94 4.04
C THR A 52 -7.21 -5.48 4.94
N TYR A 53 -8.42 -5.43 4.38
CA TYR A 53 -9.57 -4.84 5.07
C TYR A 53 -10.84 -5.70 5.05
N ASN A 54 -10.68 -7.03 4.94
CA ASN A 54 -11.79 -7.98 4.80
C ASN A 54 -12.65 -7.68 3.54
N GLN A 55 -11.97 -7.35 2.45
CA GLN A 55 -12.56 -7.06 1.13
C GLN A 55 -11.85 -7.95 0.09
N PRO A 56 -12.16 -9.25 0.03
CA PRO A 56 -11.32 -10.25 -0.63
C PRO A 56 -11.00 -9.91 -2.09
N GLN A 57 -11.94 -9.33 -2.83
CA GLN A 57 -11.72 -8.94 -4.23
C GLN A 57 -10.69 -7.80 -4.36
N ASN A 58 -10.80 -6.76 -3.52
CA ASN A 58 -9.89 -5.62 -3.53
C ASN A 58 -8.54 -5.97 -2.88
N ASP A 59 -8.56 -6.75 -1.79
CA ASP A 59 -7.37 -7.27 -1.10
C ASP A 59 -6.50 -8.10 -2.07
N GLU A 60 -7.13 -8.98 -2.86
CA GLU A 60 -6.43 -9.81 -3.84
C GLU A 60 -5.96 -8.99 -5.06
N SER A 61 -6.79 -8.06 -5.53
CA SER A 61 -6.42 -7.15 -6.62
C SER A 61 -5.18 -6.31 -6.26
N ALA A 62 -5.13 -5.77 -5.04
CA ALA A 62 -3.97 -5.07 -4.52
C ALA A 62 -2.73 -5.96 -4.49
N ALA A 63 -2.84 -7.20 -4.00
CA ALA A 63 -1.72 -8.15 -3.99
C ALA A 63 -1.15 -8.39 -5.39
N ARG A 64 -2.01 -8.58 -6.40
CA ARG A 64 -1.57 -8.80 -7.80
C ARG A 64 -0.80 -7.60 -8.34
N VAL A 65 -1.24 -6.38 -8.06
CA VAL A 65 -0.57 -5.15 -8.49
C VAL A 65 0.77 -4.99 -7.77
N LEU A 66 0.81 -5.23 -6.46
CA LEU A 66 2.05 -5.18 -5.68
C LEU A 66 3.06 -6.23 -6.15
N GLN A 67 2.60 -7.44 -6.51
CA GLN A 67 3.47 -8.48 -7.07
C GLN A 67 4.11 -8.05 -8.40
N GLN A 68 3.38 -7.32 -9.24
CA GLN A 68 3.93 -6.75 -10.48
C GLN A 68 4.97 -5.65 -10.23
N ALA A 69 4.81 -4.90 -9.13
CA ALA A 69 5.76 -3.86 -8.71
C ALA A 69 7.02 -4.46 -8.07
N PHE A 70 6.86 -5.53 -7.28
CA PHE A 70 7.92 -6.18 -6.50
C PHE A 70 8.03 -7.68 -6.86
N PRO A 71 8.47 -8.03 -8.08
CA PRO A 71 8.43 -9.42 -8.58
C PRO A 71 9.30 -10.42 -7.80
N GLN A 72 10.24 -9.93 -7.02
CA GLN A 72 11.17 -10.74 -6.22
C GLN A 72 10.81 -10.80 -4.73
N HIS A 73 9.78 -10.07 -4.30
CA HIS A 73 9.37 -10.04 -2.90
C HIS A 73 8.14 -10.94 -2.69
N GLU A 74 8.05 -11.54 -1.51
CA GLU A 74 6.83 -12.18 -1.04
C GLU A 74 5.79 -11.10 -0.71
N ILE A 75 4.57 -11.22 -1.22
CA ILE A 75 3.48 -10.27 -0.94
C ILE A 75 2.58 -10.84 0.16
N VAL A 76 2.60 -10.22 1.33
CA VAL A 76 1.93 -10.73 2.53
C VAL A 76 0.83 -9.76 2.98
N GLY A 77 -0.42 -10.24 3.00
CA GLY A 77 -1.57 -9.46 3.46
C GLY A 77 -1.70 -9.50 4.98
N ILE A 78 -1.90 -8.34 5.60
CA ILE A 78 -2.08 -8.19 7.05
C ILE A 78 -3.42 -7.51 7.34
N ASP A 79 -4.29 -8.16 8.11
CA ASP A 79 -5.56 -7.57 8.54
C ASP A 79 -5.31 -6.31 9.37
N CYS A 80 -5.65 -5.16 8.79
CA CYS A 80 -5.49 -3.85 9.39
C CYS A 80 -6.84 -3.22 9.76
N THR A 81 -7.92 -4.00 9.80
CA THR A 81 -9.25 -3.52 10.23
C THR A 81 -9.26 -2.96 11.66
N ALA A 82 -8.40 -3.50 12.53
CA ALA A 82 -8.21 -2.95 13.88
C ALA A 82 -7.42 -1.63 13.87
N LEU A 83 -6.32 -1.56 13.12
CA LEU A 83 -5.46 -0.37 13.03
C LEU A 83 -6.20 0.82 12.45
N ILE A 84 -6.96 0.59 11.38
CA ILE A 84 -7.59 1.68 10.62
C ILE A 84 -8.70 2.39 11.40
N LYS A 85 -9.24 1.77 12.46
CA LYS A 85 -10.15 2.44 13.43
C LYS A 85 -9.46 3.59 14.17
N GLN A 86 -8.13 3.56 14.29
CA GLN A 86 -7.32 4.64 14.84
C GLN A 86 -6.71 5.54 13.75
N HIS A 87 -7.29 5.52 12.54
CA HIS A 87 -6.91 6.36 11.39
C HIS A 87 -5.48 6.13 10.84
N GLY A 88 -4.76 5.13 11.34
CA GLY A 88 -3.47 4.68 10.81
C GLY A 88 -3.56 3.31 10.15
N SER A 89 -2.63 3.00 9.25
CA SER A 89 -2.49 1.66 8.68
C SER A 89 -1.05 1.16 8.86
N LEU A 90 -0.68 0.07 8.18
CA LEU A 90 0.52 -0.72 8.47
C LEU A 90 1.81 0.10 8.43
N HIS A 91 2.07 0.86 7.35
CA HIS A 91 3.29 1.67 7.25
C HIS A 91 3.40 2.71 8.37
N CYS A 92 2.27 3.28 8.82
CA CYS A 92 2.24 4.36 9.82
C CYS A 92 2.82 3.96 11.18
N VAL A 93 2.89 2.67 11.50
CA VAL A 93 3.34 2.16 12.81
C VAL A 93 4.73 1.53 12.75
N THR A 94 5.47 1.77 11.66
CA THR A 94 6.75 1.10 11.39
C THR A 94 7.85 2.11 11.05
N MET A 95 9.10 1.73 11.31
CA MET A 95 10.28 2.51 10.95
C MET A 95 11.40 1.56 10.53
N GLN A 96 11.90 1.73 9.31
CA GLN A 96 13.01 0.96 8.77
C GLN A 96 14.36 1.60 9.15
N TYR A 97 15.29 0.77 9.59
CA TYR A 97 16.69 1.15 9.76
C TYR A 97 17.53 0.45 8.69
N PRO A 98 18.30 1.20 7.88
CA PRO A 98 19.25 0.61 6.95
C PRO A 98 20.31 -0.20 7.71
N LYS A 99 20.83 -1.24 7.06
CA LYS A 99 21.93 -2.05 7.61
C LYS A 99 23.15 -1.17 7.89
N GLY A 100 23.69 -1.26 9.11
CA GLY A 100 24.91 -0.55 9.53
C GLY A 100 24.68 0.85 10.13
N VAL A 101 23.43 1.20 10.47
CA VAL A 101 23.08 2.50 11.10
C VAL A 101 23.01 2.43 12.64
N LEU A 102 23.14 1.23 13.22
CA LEU A 102 23.20 0.97 14.67
C LEU A 102 24.46 0.17 15.02
#